data_AF-A0A0S3TXE5-F1
#
_entry.id   AF-A0A0S3TXE5-F1
#
_cell.length_a   1.000
_cell.length_b   1.000
_cell.length_c   1.000
_cell.angle_alpha   90.00
_cell.angle_beta   90.00
_cell.angle_gamma   90.00
#
_symmetry.space_group_name_H-M   'P 1'
#
loop_
_entity.id
_entity.type
_entity.pdbx_description
1 polymer ?
#
loop_
_entity_poly.entity_id
_entity_poly.type
_entity_poly.pdbx_seq_one_letter_code
_entity_poly.pdbx_strand_id
1 'polypeptide(L)'
;MSESELERLLQKAFDQCERLGHPLDPEQKEILRSTLQRTNPLEQLTKEQRQALLQFAQEPEWKTSLLNDWLQNRDSGTMQFVRDQYGLAWLNSILPEDLAAYRDRETRLKVGDRIEVSNTLWEWVQDGDQEWYSCTVISLTEADSSQDTRCTIRFENGQEYEIQGVYDWNRSNWR
;
A
#
# COMPACT_ATOMS: atom_id res chain seq x y z
N MET A 1 -12.96 -5.49 -2.86
CA MET A 1 -13.69 -6.70 -2.39
C MET A 1 -13.89 -6.57 -0.90
N SER A 2 -15.09 -6.85 -0.42
CA SER A 2 -15.41 -6.82 1.01
C SER A 2 -14.98 -8.12 1.71
N GLU A 3 -14.70 -8.05 3.01
CA GLU A 3 -14.34 -9.21 3.83
C GLU A 3 -15.40 -10.32 3.75
N SER A 4 -16.67 -9.93 3.66
CA SER A 4 -17.81 -10.83 3.49
C SER A 4 -17.87 -11.52 2.13
N GLU A 5 -17.36 -10.89 1.06
CA GLU A 5 -17.23 -11.53 -0.26
C GLU A 5 -16.09 -12.55 -0.28
N LEU A 6 -14.96 -12.22 0.36
CA LEU A 6 -13.82 -13.14 0.52
C LEU A 6 -14.20 -14.38 1.32
N GLU A 7 -14.93 -14.22 2.42
CA GLU A 7 -15.36 -15.35 3.25
C GLU A 7 -16.36 -16.26 2.51
N ARG A 8 -17.26 -15.68 1.71
CA ARG A 8 -18.17 -16.47 0.84
C ARG A 8 -17.42 -17.22 -0.25
N LEU A 9 -16.37 -16.63 -0.84
CA LEU A 9 -15.53 -17.30 -1.83
C LEU A 9 -14.73 -18.44 -1.19
N LEU A 10 -14.17 -18.21 0.00
CA LEU A 10 -13.42 -19.22 0.74
C LEU A 10 -14.32 -20.41 1.13
N GLN A 11 -15.53 -20.14 1.61
CA GLN A 11 -16.49 -21.20 1.94
C GLN A 11 -16.88 -22.02 0.70
N LYS A 12 -17.09 -21.37 -0.45
CA LYS A 12 -17.33 -22.08 -1.73
C LYS A 12 -16.16 -22.98 -2.12
N ALA A 13 -14.92 -22.51 -1.93
CA ALA A 13 -13.73 -23.30 -2.22
C ALA A 13 -13.65 -24.53 -1.31
N PHE A 14 -13.96 -24.38 -0.01
CA PHE A 14 -14.02 -25.49 0.93
C PHE A 14 -15.08 -26.53 0.55
N ASP A 15 -16.29 -26.08 0.22
CA ASP A 15 -17.39 -26.96 -0.23
C ASP A 15 -17.02 -27.70 -1.53
N GLN A 16 -16.24 -27.06 -2.42
CA GLN A 16 -15.75 -27.68 -3.65
C GLN A 16 -14.69 -28.75 -3.37
N CYS A 17 -13.76 -28.50 -2.45
CA CYS A 17 -12.78 -29.50 -1.99
C CYS A 17 -13.46 -30.72 -1.37
N GLU A 18 -14.53 -30.53 -0.60
CA GLU A 18 -15.34 -31.63 -0.05
C GLU A 18 -16.02 -32.45 -1.15
N ARG A 19 -16.61 -31.79 -2.16
CA ARG A 19 -17.24 -32.47 -3.31
C ARG A 19 -16.24 -33.25 -4.18
N LEU A 20 -15.00 -32.78 -4.25
CA LEU A 20 -13.93 -33.44 -5.00
C LEU A 20 -13.25 -34.58 -4.22
N GLY A 21 -13.69 -34.87 -2.99
CA GLY A 21 -13.15 -35.95 -2.18
C GLY A 21 -11.81 -35.62 -1.49
N HIS A 22 -11.45 -34.33 -1.45
CA HIS A 22 -10.25 -33.83 -0.79
C HIS A 22 -10.63 -32.82 0.31
N PRO A 23 -11.34 -33.25 1.37
CA PRO A 23 -11.76 -32.34 2.43
C PRO A 23 -10.55 -31.76 3.15
N LEU A 24 -10.53 -30.44 3.31
CA LEU A 24 -9.56 -29.78 4.17
C LEU A 24 -9.94 -29.99 5.63
N ASP A 25 -8.95 -30.31 6.45
CA ASP A 25 -9.16 -30.41 7.89
C ASP A 25 -9.44 -29.03 8.52
N PRO A 26 -9.99 -28.98 9.76
CA PRO A 26 -10.30 -27.71 10.41
C PRO A 26 -9.08 -26.79 10.59
N GLU A 27 -7.88 -27.36 10.77
CA GLU A 27 -6.65 -26.60 10.95
C GLU A 27 -6.22 -25.92 9.64
N GLN A 28 -6.30 -26.63 8.52
CA GLN A 28 -6.06 -26.12 7.17
C GLN A 28 -7.05 -25.02 6.78
N LYS A 29 -8.34 -25.21 7.11
CA LYS A 29 -9.37 -24.17 6.89
C LYS A 29 -9.06 -22.89 7.68
N GLU A 30 -8.57 -23.04 8.91
CA GLU A 30 -8.18 -21.90 9.76
C GLU A 30 -6.89 -21.21 9.29
N ILE A 31 -5.90 -21.98 8.80
CA ILE A 31 -4.70 -21.43 8.17
C ILE A 31 -5.07 -20.59 6.93
N LEU A 32 -5.99 -21.07 6.10
CA LEU A 32 -6.44 -20.33 4.90
C LEU A 32 -7.21 -19.06 5.26
N ARG A 33 -8.04 -19.09 6.32
CA ARG A 33 -8.72 -17.89 6.84
C ARG A 33 -7.74 -16.86 7.40
N SER A 34 -6.83 -17.29 8.25
CA SER A 34 -5.82 -16.40 8.85
C SER A 34 -4.87 -15.78 7.82
N THR A 35 -4.58 -16.50 6.73
CA THR A 35 -3.82 -15.95 5.60
C THR A 35 -4.56 -14.80 4.90
N LEU A 36 -5.89 -14.85 4.86
CA LEU A 36 -6.72 -13.80 4.24
C LEU A 36 -6.96 -12.60 5.17
N GLN A 37 -6.93 -12.80 6.48
CA GLN A 37 -7.07 -11.73 7.48
C GLN A 37 -5.75 -11.11 7.89
N ARG A 38 -4.69 -11.30 7.09
CA ARG A 38 -3.36 -10.82 7.43
C ARG A 38 -3.34 -9.30 7.52
N THR A 39 -3.28 -8.79 8.75
CA THR A 39 -3.09 -7.36 9.02
C THR A 39 -1.68 -6.95 8.64
N ASN A 40 -1.54 -5.77 8.02
CA ASN A 40 -0.23 -5.25 7.65
C ASN A 40 0.65 -5.08 8.92
N PRO A 41 1.78 -5.78 9.05
CA PRO A 41 2.61 -5.75 10.25
C PRO A 41 3.17 -4.36 10.57
N LEU A 42 3.20 -3.46 9.59
CA LEU A 42 3.63 -2.06 9.74
C LEU A 42 2.59 -1.20 10.49
N GLU A 43 1.35 -1.68 10.66
CA GLU A 43 0.35 -1.02 11.52
C GLU A 43 0.76 -1.00 12.98
N GLN A 44 1.58 -1.96 13.41
CA GLN A 44 2.08 -2.08 14.78
C GLN A 44 3.18 -1.07 15.09
N LEU A 45 3.76 -0.41 14.08
CA LEU A 45 4.80 0.60 14.23
C LEU A 45 4.22 1.98 14.51
N THR A 46 4.94 2.80 15.27
CA THR A 46 4.67 4.24 15.31
C THR A 46 4.92 4.87 13.94
N LYS A 47 4.42 6.09 13.72
CA LYS A 47 4.61 6.80 12.45
C LYS A 47 6.10 6.99 12.14
N GLU A 48 6.89 7.32 13.16
CA GLU A 48 8.33 7.58 13.06
C GLU A 48 9.10 6.29 12.75
N GLN A 49 8.79 5.20 13.44
CA GLN A 49 9.40 3.88 13.20
C GLN A 49 9.08 3.37 11.79
N ARG A 50 7.82 3.55 11.36
CA ARG A 50 7.38 3.16 10.02
C ARG A 50 8.12 3.94 8.94
N GLN A 51 8.22 5.27 9.09
CA GLN A 51 8.94 6.11 8.13
C GLN A 51 10.42 5.73 8.03
N ALA A 52 11.07 5.50 9.18
CA ALA A 52 12.45 5.05 9.21
C ALA A 52 12.63 3.71 8.48
N LEU A 53 11.70 2.77 8.65
CA LEU A 53 11.73 1.48 7.97
C LEU A 53 11.50 1.63 6.46
N LEU A 54 10.55 2.47 6.03
CA LEU A 54 10.29 2.71 4.61
C LEU A 54 11.50 3.33 3.90
N GLN A 55 12.21 4.24 4.58
CA GLN A 55 13.47 4.81 4.08
C GLN A 55 14.58 3.75 4.01
N PHE A 56 14.67 2.88 5.01
CA PHE A 56 15.66 1.81 5.05
C PHE A 56 15.39 0.71 4.00
N ALA A 57 14.11 0.41 3.74
CA ALA A 57 13.65 -0.63 2.84
C ALA A 57 13.54 -0.20 1.36
N GLN A 58 14.27 0.85 0.95
CA GLN A 58 14.38 1.25 -0.46
C GLN A 58 15.22 0.28 -1.27
N GLU A 59 16.27 -0.26 -0.67
CA GLU A 59 17.16 -1.24 -1.31
C GLU A 59 16.53 -2.64 -1.26
N PRO A 60 16.61 -3.45 -2.34
CA PRO A 60 15.97 -4.77 -2.41
C PRO A 60 16.50 -5.76 -1.35
N GLU A 61 17.71 -5.54 -0.85
CA GLU A 61 18.43 -6.44 0.07
C GLU A 61 18.42 -5.94 1.53
N TRP A 62 17.57 -4.96 1.85
CA TRP A 62 17.52 -4.32 3.17
C TRP A 62 17.37 -5.31 4.34
N LYS A 63 16.58 -6.37 4.17
CA LYS A 63 16.42 -7.42 5.19
C LYS A 63 17.75 -8.12 5.48
N THR A 64 18.50 -8.45 4.43
CA THR A 64 19.80 -9.11 4.56
C THR A 64 20.79 -8.23 5.30
N SER A 65 20.83 -6.93 5.00
CA SER A 65 21.67 -5.96 5.72
C SER A 65 21.33 -5.90 7.21
N LEU A 66 20.04 -5.81 7.54
CA LEU A 66 19.59 -5.77 8.93
C LEU A 66 19.94 -7.07 9.69
N LEU A 67 19.72 -8.22 9.06
CA LEU A 67 20.06 -9.53 9.64
C LEU A 67 21.57 -9.71 9.83
N ASN A 68 22.38 -9.22 8.89
CA ASN A 68 23.84 -9.25 9.01
C ASN A 68 24.33 -8.41 10.20
N ASP A 69 23.74 -7.24 10.44
CA ASP A 69 24.06 -6.42 11.59
C ASP A 69 23.72 -7.13 12.91
N TRP A 70 22.58 -7.83 12.96
CA TRP A 70 22.18 -8.60 14.13
C TRP A 70 23.15 -9.76 14.41
N LEU A 71 23.53 -10.50 13.36
CA LEU A 71 24.48 -11.61 13.45
C LEU A 71 25.88 -11.14 13.90
N GLN A 72 26.30 -9.97 13.45
CA GLN A 72 27.60 -9.36 13.80
C GLN A 72 27.54 -8.61 15.14
N ASN A 73 26.41 -8.62 15.83
CA ASN A 73 26.12 -7.84 17.04
C ASN A 73 26.46 -6.34 16.90
N ARG A 74 26.22 -5.80 15.70
CA ARG A 74 26.36 -4.37 15.38
C ARG A 74 25.07 -3.64 15.72
N ASP A 75 25.21 -2.35 15.99
CA ASP A 75 24.09 -1.44 16.16
C ASP A 75 23.41 -1.24 14.80
N SER A 76 22.11 -1.54 14.72
CA SER A 76 21.29 -1.33 13.50
C SER A 76 20.80 0.12 13.36
N GLY A 77 21.30 1.03 14.20
CA GLY A 77 20.98 2.45 14.19
C GLY A 77 19.49 2.68 14.39
N THR A 78 18.86 3.43 13.48
CA THR A 78 17.42 3.70 13.55
C THR A 78 16.56 2.44 13.46
N MET A 79 17.09 1.30 12.95
CA MET A 79 16.36 0.03 12.85
C MET A 79 16.51 -0.87 14.08
N GLN A 80 17.22 -0.41 15.12
CA GLN A 80 17.45 -1.17 16.34
C GLN A 80 16.15 -1.57 17.05
N PHE A 81 15.09 -0.75 16.94
CA PHE A 81 13.78 -1.07 17.50
C PHE A 81 13.19 -2.38 16.93
N VAL A 82 13.50 -2.74 15.69
CA VAL A 82 13.02 -3.98 15.08
C VAL A 82 13.59 -5.18 15.84
N ARG A 83 14.87 -5.12 16.20
CA ARG A 83 15.55 -6.16 16.98
C ARG A 83 15.00 -6.24 18.41
N ASP A 84 14.85 -5.09 19.04
CA ASP A 84 14.56 -5.01 20.47
C ASP A 84 13.09 -5.27 20.80
N GLN A 85 12.16 -4.94 19.89
CA GLN A 85 10.71 -4.98 20.16
C GLN A 85 9.93 -6.02 19.35
N TYR A 86 10.38 -6.38 18.14
CA TYR A 86 9.59 -7.20 17.21
C TYR A 86 10.24 -8.54 16.85
N GLY A 87 11.56 -8.54 16.66
CA GLY A 87 12.36 -9.72 16.36
C GLY A 87 12.20 -10.25 14.92
N LEU A 88 12.79 -11.43 14.70
CA LEU A 88 12.95 -12.04 13.36
C LEU A 88 11.61 -12.44 12.71
N ALA A 89 10.68 -12.98 13.50
CA ALA A 89 9.41 -13.48 12.99
C ALA A 89 8.58 -12.35 12.37
N TRP A 90 8.54 -11.20 13.03
CA TRP A 90 7.88 -10.00 12.52
C TRP A 90 8.57 -9.47 11.26
N LEU A 91 9.91 -9.40 11.24
CA LEU A 91 10.67 -8.96 10.07
C LEU A 91 10.39 -9.83 8.82
N ASN A 92 10.23 -11.14 9.04
CA ASN A 92 9.88 -12.09 7.98
C ASN A 92 8.42 -12.00 7.54
N SER A 93 7.52 -11.50 8.39
CA SER A 93 6.11 -11.30 8.02
C SER A 93 5.88 -10.12 7.06
N ILE A 94 6.80 -9.15 6.99
CA ILE A 94 6.68 -7.99 6.08
C ILE A 94 6.82 -8.46 4.63
N LEU A 95 5.78 -8.25 3.82
CA LEU A 95 5.82 -8.43 2.37
C LEU A 95 6.13 -7.11 1.65
N PRO A 96 6.62 -7.17 0.40
CA PRO A 96 6.80 -5.96 -0.42
C PRO A 96 5.52 -5.14 -0.57
N GLU A 97 4.37 -5.81 -0.66
CA GLU A 97 3.03 -5.20 -0.73
C GLU A 97 2.71 -4.36 0.51
N ASP A 98 3.14 -4.81 1.70
CA ASP A 98 2.93 -4.07 2.94
C ASP A 98 3.67 -2.73 2.91
N LEU A 99 4.90 -2.73 2.38
CA LEU A 99 5.72 -1.52 2.23
C LEU A 99 5.16 -0.58 1.16
N ALA A 100 4.66 -1.14 0.05
CA ALA A 100 4.04 -0.38 -1.02
C ALA A 100 2.82 0.41 -0.53
N ALA A 101 1.96 -0.22 0.28
CA ALA A 101 0.77 0.39 0.86
C ALA A 101 1.04 1.66 1.70
N TYR A 102 2.26 1.82 2.23
CA TYR A 102 2.65 3.03 2.96
C TYR A 102 3.54 3.99 2.19
N ARG A 103 4.31 3.51 1.22
CA ARG A 103 5.07 4.39 0.31
C ARG A 103 4.13 5.37 -0.41
N ASP A 104 2.95 4.91 -0.79
CA ASP A 104 1.97 5.73 -1.49
C ASP A 104 1.23 6.74 -0.58
N ARG A 105 1.27 6.54 0.74
CA ARG A 105 0.62 7.41 1.74
C ARG A 105 1.47 8.62 2.15
N GLU A 106 2.76 8.64 1.83
CA GLU A 106 3.66 9.75 2.23
C GLU A 106 3.60 10.96 1.29
N THR A 107 3.25 10.77 0.01
CA THR A 107 3.05 11.89 -0.92
C THR A 107 1.67 12.50 -0.73
N ARG A 108 1.45 13.25 0.36
CA ARG A 108 0.24 14.06 0.50
C ARG A 108 0.40 15.40 -0.22
N LEU A 109 -0.46 15.63 -1.19
CA LEU A 109 -0.58 16.89 -1.92
C LEU A 109 -0.98 18.02 -0.99
N LYS A 110 -0.41 19.19 -1.22
CA LYS A 110 -0.82 20.45 -0.62
C LYS A 110 -1.38 21.38 -1.68
N VAL A 111 -2.31 22.23 -1.28
CA VAL A 111 -2.77 23.33 -2.14
C VAL A 111 -1.57 24.22 -2.47
N GLY A 112 -1.30 24.40 -3.76
CA GLY A 112 -0.14 25.10 -4.31
C GLY A 112 0.94 24.18 -4.88
N ASP A 113 0.88 22.87 -4.64
CA ASP A 113 1.83 21.93 -5.24
C ASP A 113 1.68 21.88 -6.76
N ARG A 114 2.81 21.82 -7.45
CA ARG A 114 2.87 21.55 -8.89
C ARG A 114 3.08 20.06 -9.10
N ILE A 115 2.13 19.44 -9.78
CA ILE A 115 2.16 18.01 -10.09
C ILE A 115 1.98 17.79 -11.58
N GLU A 116 2.35 16.61 -12.04
CA GLU A 116 2.03 16.15 -13.38
C GLU A 116 0.93 15.12 -13.32
N VAL A 117 -0.08 15.26 -14.18
CA VAL A 117 -1.17 14.28 -14.33
C VAL A 117 -1.11 13.60 -15.69
N SER A 118 -1.40 12.30 -15.68
CA SER A 118 -1.35 11.45 -16.86
C SER A 118 -2.64 11.54 -17.67
N ASN A 119 -2.55 11.40 -19.00
CA ASN A 119 -3.71 11.30 -19.89
C ASN A 119 -4.64 10.12 -19.58
N THR A 120 -4.12 9.10 -18.90
CA THR A 120 -4.87 7.93 -18.40
C THR A 120 -5.91 8.27 -17.34
N LEU A 121 -5.88 9.47 -16.77
CA LEU A 121 -6.89 9.95 -15.82
C LEU A 121 -8.25 10.15 -16.51
N TRP A 122 -8.27 10.28 -17.84
CA TRP A 122 -9.48 10.38 -18.64
C TRP A 122 -9.83 9.02 -19.27
N GLU A 123 -10.90 8.37 -18.80
CA GLU A 123 -11.38 7.07 -19.31
C GLU A 123 -11.69 7.03 -20.83
N TRP A 124 -11.70 8.19 -21.49
CA TRP A 124 -12.07 8.37 -22.90
C TRP A 124 -10.86 8.43 -23.84
N VAL A 125 -9.62 8.47 -23.31
CA VAL A 125 -8.38 8.41 -24.10
C VAL A 125 -7.90 6.96 -24.10
N GLN A 126 -8.49 6.12 -24.96
CA GLN A 126 -8.25 4.68 -24.95
C GLN A 126 -7.05 4.20 -25.79
N ASP A 127 -6.42 5.05 -26.62
CA ASP A 127 -5.29 4.63 -27.45
C ASP A 127 -4.27 5.77 -27.60
N GLY A 128 -3.13 5.67 -26.90
CA GLY A 128 -2.00 6.60 -27.01
C GLY A 128 -0.87 6.29 -26.04
N ASP A 129 0.30 6.90 -26.26
CA ASP A 129 1.41 6.91 -25.31
C ASP A 129 1.00 7.67 -24.03
N GLN A 130 1.56 7.26 -22.88
CA GLN A 130 1.29 7.92 -21.61
C GLN A 130 1.93 9.32 -21.59
N GLU A 131 1.10 10.35 -21.69
CA GLU A 131 1.53 11.75 -21.65
C GLU A 131 1.24 12.38 -20.28
N TRP A 132 2.19 13.19 -19.80
CA TRP A 132 2.13 13.85 -18.51
C TRP A 132 1.94 15.37 -18.71
N TYR A 133 0.94 15.94 -18.04
CA TYR A 133 0.59 17.35 -18.13
C TYR A 133 0.81 18.04 -16.78
N SER A 134 1.57 19.13 -16.78
CA SER A 134 1.81 19.93 -15.59
C SER A 134 0.55 20.69 -15.16
N CYS A 135 0.24 20.63 -13.87
CA CYS A 135 -0.89 21.34 -13.26
C CYS A 135 -0.55 21.75 -11.81
N THR A 136 -1.39 22.62 -11.24
CA THR A 136 -1.26 23.09 -9.86
C THR A 136 -2.46 22.63 -9.05
N VAL A 137 -2.24 22.09 -7.85
CA VAL A 137 -3.30 21.75 -6.91
C VAL A 137 -3.92 23.04 -6.36
N ILE A 138 -5.20 23.27 -6.60
CA ILE A 138 -5.90 24.48 -6.15
C ILE A 138 -6.87 24.21 -4.99
N SER A 139 -7.31 22.97 -4.82
CA SER A 139 -8.15 22.55 -3.70
C SER A 139 -7.91 21.10 -3.34
N LEU A 140 -7.96 20.78 -2.06
CA LEU A 140 -7.89 19.44 -1.53
C LEU A 140 -8.99 19.27 -0.49
N THR A 141 -9.91 18.35 -0.75
CA THR A 141 -10.94 17.95 0.21
C THR A 141 -10.59 16.54 0.69
N GLU A 142 -10.05 16.45 1.90
CA GLU A 142 -9.84 15.18 2.58
C GLU A 142 -11.09 14.86 3.41
N ALA A 143 -11.65 13.67 3.20
CA ALA A 143 -12.63 13.08 4.10
C ALA A 143 -11.93 12.01 4.96
N ASP A 144 -12.52 11.65 6.11
CA ASP A 144 -11.94 10.64 7.02
C ASP A 144 -11.80 9.25 6.36
N SER A 145 -12.53 9.00 5.26
CA SER A 145 -12.38 7.87 4.34
C SER A 145 -11.47 8.24 3.16
N SER A 146 -10.42 7.45 2.90
CA SER A 146 -9.51 7.66 1.76
C SER A 146 -10.24 7.71 0.41
N GLN A 147 -11.36 6.99 0.31
CA GLN A 147 -12.23 6.87 -0.86
C GLN A 147 -12.94 8.17 -1.25
N ASP A 148 -13.05 9.14 -0.35
CA ASP A 148 -13.75 10.40 -0.57
C ASP A 148 -12.80 11.59 -0.78
N THR A 149 -11.50 11.33 -0.95
CA THR A 149 -10.53 12.40 -1.19
C THR A 149 -10.72 13.00 -2.58
N ARG A 150 -11.02 14.30 -2.65
CA ARG A 150 -11.14 15.05 -3.91
C ARG A 150 -10.02 16.07 -4.02
N CYS A 151 -9.32 16.06 -5.15
CA CYS A 151 -8.28 17.01 -5.48
C CYS A 151 -8.69 17.81 -6.71
N THR A 152 -8.79 19.13 -6.59
CA THR A 152 -9.01 20.00 -7.75
C THR A 152 -7.67 20.54 -8.23
N ILE A 153 -7.34 20.28 -9.49
CA ILE A 153 -6.14 20.75 -10.16
C ILE A 153 -6.50 21.84 -11.19
N ARG A 154 -5.54 22.72 -11.48
CA ARG A 154 -5.64 23.73 -12.53
C ARG A 154 -4.46 23.59 -13.49
N PHE A 155 -4.76 23.43 -14.78
CA PHE A 155 -3.77 23.40 -15.86
C PHE A 155 -3.28 24.81 -16.21
N GLU A 156 -2.15 24.90 -16.92
CA GLU A 156 -1.58 26.19 -17.35
C GLU A 156 -2.52 26.96 -18.30
N ASN A 157 -3.39 26.26 -19.02
CA ASN A 157 -4.43 26.86 -19.88
C ASN A 157 -5.63 27.44 -19.08
N GLY A 158 -5.61 27.34 -17.75
CA GLY A 158 -6.67 27.82 -16.86
C GLY A 158 -7.84 26.86 -16.66
N GLN A 159 -7.83 25.68 -17.30
CA GLN A 159 -8.84 24.66 -17.08
C GLN A 159 -8.67 24.01 -15.71
N GLU A 160 -9.79 23.72 -15.05
CA GLU A 160 -9.83 23.08 -13.75
C GLU A 160 -10.42 21.67 -13.88
N TYR A 161 -9.86 20.72 -13.15
CA TYR A 161 -10.30 19.34 -13.16
C TYR A 161 -10.30 18.76 -11.75
N GLU A 162 -11.32 17.96 -11.42
CA GLU A 162 -11.43 17.28 -10.14
C GLU A 162 -11.03 15.81 -10.27
N ILE A 163 -10.04 15.40 -9.48
CA ILE A 163 -9.56 14.04 -9.34
C ILE A 163 -10.17 13.44 -8.08
N GLN A 164 -11.00 12.42 -8.24
CA GLN A 164 -11.57 11.67 -7.12
C GLN A 164 -10.67 10.50 -6.75
N GLY A 165 -10.56 10.19 -5.45
CA GLY A 165 -9.68 9.13 -4.96
C GLY A 165 -8.23 9.34 -5.36
N VAL A 166 -7.74 10.58 -5.25
CA VAL A 166 -6.38 10.98 -5.66
C VAL A 166 -5.30 10.09 -5.04
N TYR A 167 -5.49 9.63 -3.80
CA TYR A 167 -4.55 8.73 -3.10
C TYR A 167 -4.87 7.24 -3.27
N ASP A 168 -6.01 6.90 -3.86
CA ASP A 168 -6.46 5.52 -4.05
C ASP A 168 -6.32 5.14 -5.55
N TRP A 169 -7.43 4.91 -6.25
CA TRP A 169 -7.45 4.43 -7.64
C TRP A 169 -6.82 5.37 -8.69
N ASN A 170 -6.58 6.65 -8.37
CA ASN A 170 -5.97 7.63 -9.26
C ASN A 170 -4.51 7.93 -8.93
N ARG A 171 -3.92 7.23 -7.96
CA ARG A 171 -2.54 7.47 -7.51
C ARG A 171 -1.51 7.32 -8.62
N SER A 172 -1.67 6.32 -9.48
CA SER A 172 -0.76 6.06 -10.61
C SER A 172 -0.85 7.12 -11.71
N ASN A 173 -1.90 7.94 -11.69
CA ASN A 173 -2.18 8.93 -12.72
C ASN A 173 -1.62 10.31 -12.38
N TRP A 174 -0.86 10.47 -11.29
CA TRP A 174 -0.19 11.73 -10.96
C TRP A 174 1.17 11.51 -10.26
N ARG A 175 2.08 12.48 -10.41
CA ARG A 175 3.39 12.50 -9.77
C ARG A 175 3.87 13.90 -9.45
#